data_AF-A0A7J2NP88-F1
#
_entry.id   AF-A0A7J2NP88-F1
#
_cell.length_a   1.000
_cell.length_b   1.000
_cell.length_c   1.000
_cell.angle_alpha   90.00
_cell.angle_beta   90.00
_cell.angle_gamma   90.00
#
_symmetry.space_group_name_H-M   'P 1'
#
loop_
_entity.id
_entity.type
_entity.pdbx_description
1 polymer ?
#
loop_
_entity_poly.entity_id
_entity_poly.type
_entity_poly.pdbx_seq_one_letter_code
_entity_poly.pdbx_strand_id
1 'polypeptide(L)' 'MNSPAGIDGVEVYERMRMEGFELAEGYGTVKNATFRIGNMGYIESADIDSMLEALGKVLVELGWKS' A
#
# COMPACT_ATOMS: atom_id res chain seq x y z
N MET A 1 -1.19 2.17 -8.08
CA MET A 1 -2.50 1.82 -7.52
C MET A 1 -3.20 3.09 -7.08
N ASN A 2 -4.50 3.22 -7.35
CA ASN A 2 -5.29 4.28 -6.72
C ASN A 2 -5.62 3.86 -5.30
N SER A 3 -5.52 4.81 -4.36
CA SER A 3 -6.03 4.60 -3.01
C SER A 3 -7.56 4.55 -3.05
N PRO A 4 -8.21 3.73 -2.21
CA PRO A 4 -9.66 3.75 -2.10
C PRO A 4 -10.20 5.14 -1.74
N ALA A 5 -11.44 5.42 -2.15
CA ALA A 5 -12.07 6.70 -1.89
C ALA A 5 -12.11 7.00 -0.39
N GLY A 6 -11.65 8.20 0.01
CA GLY A 6 -11.59 8.61 1.41
C GLY A 6 -10.36 8.12 2.18
N ILE A 7 -9.45 7.38 1.55
CA ILE A 7 -8.20 6.92 2.15
C ILE A 7 -7.02 7.63 1.46
N ASP A 8 -6.16 8.27 2.26
CA ASP A 8 -4.96 8.94 1.73
C ASP A 8 -3.88 7.91 1.36
N GLY A 9 -3.38 7.97 0.13
CA GLY A 9 -2.33 7.07 -0.37
C GLY A 9 -0.99 7.23 0.34
N VAL A 10 -0.69 8.39 0.92
CA VAL A 10 0.49 8.62 1.76
C VAL A 10 0.32 7.91 3.11
N GLU A 11 -0.88 7.93 3.69
CA GLU A 11 -1.15 7.20 4.93
C GLU A 11 -1.03 5.68 4.73
N VAL A 12 -1.48 5.16 3.59
CA VAL A 12 -1.26 3.75 3.22
C VAL A 12 0.23 3.43 3.14
N TYR A 13 1.04 4.30 2.52
CA TYR A 13 2.49 4.14 2.44
C TYR A 13 3.13 4.06 3.85
N GLU A 14 2.84 5.04 4.71
CA GLU A 14 3.42 5.11 6.06
C GLU A 14 3.03 3.89 6.91
N ARG A 15 1.76 3.45 6.86
CA ARG A 15 1.29 2.26 7.58
C ARG A 15 1.93 0.98 7.08
N MET A 16 2.06 0.81 5.76
CA MET A 16 2.72 -0.37 5.18
C MET A 16 4.20 -0.44 5.57
N ARG A 17 4.86 0.71 5.66
CA ARG A 17 6.24 0.80 6.16
C ARG A 17 6.36 0.35 7.63
N MET A 18 5.35 0.65 8.46
CA MET A 18 5.29 0.15 9.84
C MET A 18 5.07 -1.37 9.92
N GLU A 19 4.38 -1.96 8.94
CA GLU A 19 4.22 -3.42 8.79
C GLU A 19 5.46 -4.09 8.14
N GLY A 20 6.51 -3.33 7.82
CA GLY A 20 7.77 -3.84 7.26
C GLY A 20 7.83 -3.90 5.73
N PHE A 21 6.84 -3.36 5.04
CA PHE A 21 6.78 -3.34 3.57
C PHE A 21 7.03 -1.94 3.02
N GLU A 22 8.09 -1.78 2.23
CA GLU A 22 8.39 -0.52 1.55
C GLU A 22 7.58 -0.42 0.25
N LEU A 23 6.60 0.50 0.23
CA LEU A 23 5.91 0.91 -0.99
C LEU A 23 6.54 2.20 -1.54
N ALA A 24 6.03 2.71 -2.65
CA ALA A 24 6.40 4.05 -3.12
C ALA A 24 5.18 4.97 -3.15
N GLU A 25 5.35 6.19 -2.63
CA GLU A 25 4.34 7.24 -2.73
C GLU A 25 3.98 7.56 -4.19
N GLY A 26 2.78 8.08 -4.40
CA GLY A 26 2.45 8.83 -5.61
C GLY A 26 3.31 10.08 -5.76
N TYR A 27 3.27 10.71 -6.93
CA TYR A 27 4.02 11.93 -7.21
C TYR A 27 3.13 12.99 -7.87
N GLY A 28 3.55 14.26 -7.76
CA GLY A 28 2.84 15.38 -8.37
C GLY A 28 1.39 15.47 -7.89
N THR A 29 0.45 15.65 -8.82
CA THR A 29 -0.97 15.84 -8.55
C THR A 29 -1.68 14.61 -7.98
N VAL A 30 -1.07 13.42 -8.06
CA VAL A 30 -1.66 12.16 -7.59
C VAL A 30 -1.01 11.66 -6.30
N LYS A 31 -0.17 12.46 -5.65
CA LYS A 31 0.60 12.08 -4.45
C LYS A 31 -0.29 11.41 -3.39
N ASN A 32 -1.39 12.05 -3.01
CA ASN A 32 -2.28 11.59 -1.95
C ASN A 32 -3.35 10.59 -2.44
N ALA A 33 -3.48 10.41 -3.76
CA ALA A 33 -4.51 9.56 -4.34
C ALA A 33 -3.94 8.21 -4.79
N THR A 34 -2.62 8.03 -4.75
CA THR A 34 -1.96 6.84 -5.29
C THR A 34 -0.79 6.39 -4.43
N PHE A 35 -0.54 5.09 -4.47
CA PHE A 35 0.68 4.45 -4.01
C PHE A 35 1.10 3.41 -5.05
N ARG A 36 2.35 2.98 -5.02
CA ARG A 36 2.95 2.07 -6.01
C ARG A 36 3.56 0.87 -5.30
N ILE A 37 3.27 -0.30 -5.84
CA ILE A 37 3.83 -1.58 -5.42
C ILE A 37 4.74 -2.03 -6.55
N GLY A 38 6.01 -2.30 -6.23
CA GLY A 38 6.99 -2.76 -7.20
C GLY A 38 7.51 -4.14 -6.82
N ASN A 39 7.20 -5.15 -7.62
CA ASN A 39 7.70 -6.51 -7.42
C ASN A 39 8.82 -6.80 -8.44
N MET A 40 10.01 -6.23 -8.21
CA MET A 40 11.17 -6.37 -9.10
C MET A 40 12.32 -7.12 -8.42
N GLY A 41 13.09 -7.88 -9.21
CA GLY A 41 14.22 -8.67 -8.72
C GLY A 41 13.81 -10.07 -8.28
N TYR A 42 14.52 -10.62 -7.29
CA TYR A 42 14.16 -11.91 -6.69
C TYR A 42 13.13 -11.67 -5.59
N ILE A 43 11.92 -12.16 -5.80
CA ILE A 43 10.79 -12.08 -4.87
C ILE A 43 10.06 -13.41 -4.92
N GLU A 44 9.77 -13.99 -3.76
CA GLU A 44 8.98 -15.21 -3.67
C GLU A 44 7.49 -14.88 -3.63
N SER A 45 6.64 -15.80 -4.10
CA SER A 45 5.18 -15.62 -4.04
C SER A 45 4.70 -15.39 -2.62
N ALA A 46 5.32 -16.04 -1.63
CA ALA A 46 5.00 -15.88 -0.22
C ALA A 46 5.24 -14.44 0.29
N ASP A 47 6.25 -13.73 -0.25
CA ASP A 47 6.50 -12.32 0.08
C ASP A 47 5.39 -11.43 -0.47
N ILE A 48 4.92 -11.71 -1.69
CA ILE A 48 3.80 -11.01 -2.33
C ILE A 48 2.52 -11.24 -1.54
N ASP A 49 2.24 -12.49 -1.16
CA ASP A 49 1.06 -12.86 -0.38
C ASP A 49 1.06 -12.15 0.98
N SER A 50 2.20 -12.17 1.68
CA SER A 50 2.37 -11.48 2.98
C SER A 50 2.17 -9.97 2.86
N MET A 51 2.68 -9.36 1.78
CA MET A 51 2.49 -7.93 1.50
C MET A 51 1.02 -7.60 1.21
N LEU A 52 0.31 -8.44 0.45
CA LEU A 52 -1.11 -8.24 0.14
C LEU A 52 -1.99 -8.40 1.39
N GLU A 53 -1.66 -9.34 2.27
CA GLU A 53 -2.35 -9.52 3.56
C GLU A 53 -2.18 -8.29 4.46
N ALA A 54 -0.94 -7.79 4.60
CA ALA A 54 -0.66 -6.57 5.35
C ALA A 54 -1.39 -5.35 4.76
N LEU A 55 -1.41 -5.21 3.43
CA LEU A 55 -2.17 -4.15 2.75
C LEU A 55 -3.66 -4.24 3.04
N GLY A 56 -4.23 -5.45 3.02
CA GLY A 56 -5.62 -5.68 3.38
C GLY A 56 -5.94 -5.22 4.81
N LYS A 57 -5.10 -5.61 5.77
CA LYS A 57 -5.21 -5.19 7.17
C LYS A 57 -5.15 -3.66 7.31
N VAL A 58 -4.14 -3.02 6.73
CA VAL A 58 -3.95 -1.55 6.76
C VAL A 58 -5.17 -0.83 6.20
N LEU A 59 -5.69 -1.28 5.05
CA LEU A 59 -6.86 -0.65 4.45
C LEU A 59 -8.11 -0.76 5.34
N VAL A 60 -8.33 -1.92 5.98
CA VAL A 60 -9.44 -2.11 6.94
C VAL A 60 -9.28 -1.21 8.16
N GLU A 61 -8.08 -1.08 8.71
CA GLU A 61 -7.80 -0.17 9.83
C GLU A 61 -8.03 1.31 9.47
N LEU A 62 -7.80 1.68 8.21
CA LEU A 62 -8.08 3.00 7.66
C LEU A 62 -9.57 3.19 7.26
N GLY A 63 -10.42 2.20 7.54
CA GLY A 63 -11.87 2.29 7.35
C GLY A 63 -12.36 1.84 5.97
N TRP A 64 -11.54 1.16 5.17
CA TRP A 64 -12.00 0.53 3.94
C TRP A 64 -12.98 -0.59 4.26
N LYS A 65 -14.11 -0.61 3.55
CA LYS A 65 -15.11 -1.68 3.61
C LYS A 65 -15.21 -2.26 2.20
N SER A 66 -14.82 -3.52 2.05
CA SER A 66 -14.89 -4.29 0.79
C SER A 66 -16.32 -4.56 0.37
#